data_AF-A0A1Y5DQB8-F1
#
_entry.id   AF-A0A1Y5DQB8-F1
#
_cell.length_a   1.000
_cell.length_b   1.000
_cell.length_c   1.000
_cell.angle_alpha   90.00
_cell.angle_beta   90.00
_cell.angle_gamma   90.00
#
_symmetry.space_group_name_H-M   'P 1'
#
loop_
_entity.id
_entity.type
_entity.pdbx_description
1 polymer ?
#
loop_
_entity_poly.entity_id
_entity_poly.type
_entity_poly.pdbx_seq_one_letter_code
_entity_poly.pdbx_strand_id
1 'polypeptide(L)'
;MVNTKPTKKETRQEIADQIEDFLKSQGEIKQADMGESGLVDGKYNTSHIGFGEPRQERTPLTHVVAEMQKRKAGTTSAQPVVKRRKKVIVYDDFGDAIRWYWEES
;
A
#
# COMPACT_ATOMS: atom_id res chain seq x y z
N MET A 1 9.52 -8.92 24.10
CA MET A 1 8.96 -7.71 24.73
C MET A 1 8.10 -7.01 23.70
N VAL A 2 6.82 -6.75 23.99
CA VAL A 2 5.94 -6.04 23.06
C VAL A 2 6.28 -4.56 23.13
N ASN A 3 6.68 -3.95 22.01
CA ASN A 3 6.87 -2.51 21.93
C ASN A 3 5.48 -1.85 21.95
N THR A 4 5.08 -1.39 23.13
CA THR A 4 3.85 -0.61 23.33
C THR A 4 4.01 0.73 22.60
N LYS A 5 3.00 1.12 21.82
CA LYS A 5 3.01 2.43 21.15
C LYS A 5 3.01 3.54 22.21
N PRO A 6 3.80 4.62 22.03
CA PRO A 6 3.81 5.72 22.98
C PRO A 6 2.43 6.38 23.06
N THR A 7 2.08 6.83 24.25
CA THR A 7 0.90 7.64 24.51
C THR A 7 1.10 9.06 23.97
N LYS A 8 -0.01 9.79 23.76
CA LYS A 8 0.05 11.19 23.31
C LYS A 8 0.89 12.10 24.23
N LYS A 9 0.93 11.79 25.54
CA LYS A 9 1.72 12.54 26.52
C LYS A 9 3.21 12.30 26.30
N GLU A 10 3.61 11.05 26.10
CA GLU A 10 5.01 10.68 25.84
C GLU A 10 5.50 11.29 24.51
N THR A 11 4.70 11.21 23.44
CA THR A 11 5.06 11.84 22.17
C THR A 11 5.21 13.36 22.29
N ARG A 12 4.37 14.03 23.10
CA ARG A 12 4.50 15.48 23.32
C ARG A 12 5.78 15.83 24.06
N GLN A 13 6.16 15.02 25.06
CA GLN A 13 7.40 15.20 25.79
C GLN A 13 8.60 15.01 24.86
N GLU A 14 8.61 13.94 24.07
CA GLU A 14 9.66 13.66 23.09
C GLU A 14 9.87 14.81 22.10
N ILE A 15 8.78 15.40 21.57
CA ILE A 15 8.88 16.56 20.68
C ILE A 15 9.46 17.77 21.42
N ALA A 16 9.08 18.01 22.67
CA ALA A 16 9.60 19.13 23.46
C ALA A 16 11.11 18.98 23.70
N ASP A 17 11.55 17.77 24.03
CA ASP A 17 12.97 17.44 24.24
C ASP A 17 13.78 17.65 22.94
N GLN A 18 13.25 17.20 21.79
CA GLN A 18 13.88 17.42 20.47
C GLN A 18 14.02 18.90 20.11
N ILE A 19 13.02 19.73 20.46
CA ILE A 19 13.07 21.17 20.26
C ILE A 19 14.14 21.80 21.15
N GLU A 20 14.21 21.40 22.42
CA GLU A 20 15.21 21.92 23.36
C GLU A 20 16.63 21.57 22.90
N ASP A 21 16.86 20.34 22.44
CA ASP A 21 18.16 19.91 21.92
C ASP A 21 18.57 20.67 20.66
N PHE A 22 17.63 20.95 19.76
CA PHE A 22 17.86 21.78 18.58
C PHE A 22 18.24 23.23 18.95
N LEU A 23 17.59 23.80 19.96
CA LEU A 23 17.92 25.14 20.45
C LEU A 23 19.29 25.16 21.14
N LYS A 24 19.64 24.11 21.90
CA LYS A 24 20.96 23.95 22.53
C LYS A 24 22.07 23.85 21.49
N SER A 25 21.84 23.16 20.37
CA SER A 25 22.79 23.08 19.26
C SER A 25 22.87 24.34 18.39
N GLN A 26 22.33 25.48 18.86
CA GLN A 26 22.28 26.75 18.11
C GLN A 26 21.59 26.61 16.74
N GLY A 27 20.67 25.65 16.61
CA GLY A 27 19.97 25.37 15.35
C GLY A 27 20.78 24.60 14.32
N GLU A 28 21.90 23.97 14.71
CA GLU A 28 22.67 23.11 13.81
C GLU A 28 21.90 21.83 13.48
N ILE A 29 21.68 21.57 12.18
CA ILE A 29 21.03 20.36 11.67
C ILE A 29 22.11 19.34 11.34
N LYS A 30 22.07 18.18 12.01
CA LYS A 30 22.91 17.03 11.67
C LYS A 30 22.41 16.41 10.37
N GLN A 31 23.23 16.47 9.32
CA GLN A 31 22.98 15.75 8.08
C GLN A 31 23.47 14.30 8.23
N ALA A 32 22.61 13.34 7.89
CA ALA A 32 22.95 11.92 7.82
C ALA A 32 22.78 11.45 6.38
N ASP A 33 23.59 10.47 5.98
CA ASP A 33 23.50 9.91 4.63
C ASP A 33 22.27 9.04 4.47
N MET A 34 21.79 8.92 3.23
CA MET A 34 20.61 8.11 2.94
C MET A 34 20.84 6.65 3.35
N GLY A 35 19.98 6.14 4.23
CA GLY A 35 20.04 4.77 4.71
C GLY A 35 20.84 4.59 5.99
N GLU A 36 21.63 5.57 6.43
CA GLU A 36 22.50 5.47 7.62
C GLU A 36 21.69 5.21 8.91
N SER A 37 20.55 5.88 9.06
CA SER A 37 19.68 5.75 10.23
C SER A 37 19.00 4.39 10.38
N GLY A 38 19.03 3.55 9.33
CA GLY A 38 18.46 2.21 9.33
C GLY A 38 19.43 1.10 9.77
N LEU A 39 20.71 1.40 9.97
CA LEU A 39 21.72 0.41 10.39
C LEU A 39 21.74 0.32 11.92
N VAL A 40 21.83 -0.90 12.44
CA VAL A 40 22.11 -1.12 13.87
C VAL A 40 23.63 -1.00 14.05
N ASP A 41 24.09 -0.03 14.84
CA ASP A 41 25.50 0.26 15.10
C ASP A 41 26.36 0.49 13.82
N GLY A 42 25.77 1.09 12.77
CA GLY A 42 26.46 1.37 11.52
C GLY A 42 26.79 0.13 10.68
N LYS A 43 26.22 -1.04 11.03
CA LYS A 43 26.41 -2.30 10.29
C LYS A 43 25.09 -2.82 9.77
N TYR A 44 25.12 -3.39 8.56
CA TYR A 44 23.99 -4.14 8.06
C TYR A 44 23.77 -5.34 8.98
N ASN A 45 22.51 -5.65 9.23
CA ASN A 45 22.16 -6.87 9.92
C ASN A 45 22.58 -8.07 9.05
N THR A 46 23.72 -8.69 9.39
CA THR A 46 24.24 -9.89 8.73
C THR A 46 23.59 -11.17 9.26
N SER A 47 22.50 -11.06 10.05
CA SER A 47 21.61 -12.18 10.32
C SER A 47 20.94 -12.57 9.01
N HIS A 48 21.69 -13.26 8.17
CA HIS A 48 21.14 -14.09 7.12
C HIS A 48 20.22 -15.07 7.85
N ILE A 49 18.92 -14.97 7.62
CA ILE A 49 18.03 -16.11 7.82
C ILE A 49 18.50 -17.12 6.78
N GLY A 50 19.59 -17.80 7.10
CA GLY A 50 20.02 -18.97 6.38
C GLY A 50 18.89 -19.96 6.57
N PHE A 51 18.19 -20.29 5.49
CA PHE A 51 17.39 -21.50 5.46
C PHE A 51 18.38 -22.65 5.72
N GLY A 52 18.53 -23.02 6.99
CA GLY A 52 19.49 -24.03 7.45
C GLY A 52 19.09 -25.44 7.02
N GLU A 53 17.93 -25.57 6.39
CA GLU A 53 17.44 -26.82 5.85
C GLU A 53 18.04 -27.06 4.45
N PRO A 54 18.57 -28.27 4.19
CA PRO A 54 18.99 -28.64 2.85
C PRO A 54 17.80 -28.56 1.89
N ARG A 55 18.09 -28.28 0.61
CA ARG A 55 17.06 -28.17 -0.44
C ARG A 55 16.18 -29.42 -0.46
N GLN A 56 14.91 -29.25 -0.09
CA GLN A 56 13.93 -30.33 -0.15
C GLN A 56 13.53 -30.61 -1.60
N GLU A 57 13.58 -31.88 -2.00
CA GLU A 57 12.96 -32.36 -3.25
C GLU A 57 11.44 -32.18 -3.15
N ARG A 58 10.86 -31.36 -4.03
CA ARG A 58 9.42 -31.11 -4.09
C ARG A 58 8.85 -31.78 -5.34
N THR A 59 7.72 -32.48 -5.17
CA THR A 59 6.96 -33.02 -6.30
C THR A 59 6.34 -31.87 -7.11
N PRO A 60 6.65 -31.72 -8.40
CA PRO A 60 6.06 -30.64 -9.21
C PRO A 60 4.58 -30.92 -9.50
N LEU A 61 3.68 -30.09 -8.95
CA LEU A 61 2.23 -30.12 -9.22
C LEU A 61 1.81 -29.18 -10.37
N THR A 62 2.68 -29.02 -11.38
CA THR A 62 2.44 -28.13 -12.53
C THR A 62 1.16 -28.49 -13.29
N HIS A 63 0.82 -29.79 -13.35
CA HIS A 63 -0.41 -30.29 -13.96
C HIS A 63 -1.68 -29.78 -13.25
N VAL A 64 -1.71 -29.76 -11.92
CA VAL A 64 -2.83 -29.24 -11.13
C VAL A 64 -3.04 -27.75 -11.39
N VAL A 65 -1.95 -26.99 -11.43
CA VAL A 65 -1.98 -25.56 -11.74
C VAL A 65 -2.56 -25.33 -13.15
N ALA A 66 -2.13 -26.12 -14.13
CA ALA A 66 -2.64 -26.03 -15.49
C ALA A 66 -4.14 -26.33 -15.58
N GLU A 67 -4.65 -27.33 -14.84
CA GLU A 67 -6.07 -27.63 -14.77
C GLU A 67 -6.89 -26.50 -14.11
N MET A 68 -6.37 -25.90 -13.03
CA MET A 68 -7.01 -24.75 -12.39
C MET A 68 -7.08 -23.54 -13.34
N GLN A 69 -6.02 -23.28 -14.11
CA GLN A 69 -6.01 -22.20 -15.10
C GLN A 69 -7.01 -22.44 -16.22
N LYS A 70 -7.10 -23.67 -16.75
CA LYS A 70 -8.10 -24.04 -17.76
C LYS A 70 -9.53 -23.81 -17.25
N ARG A 71 -9.82 -24.17 -16.00
CA ARG A 71 -11.12 -23.91 -15.36
C ARG A 71 -11.42 -22.42 -15.25
N LYS A 72 -10.41 -21.60 -14.93
CA LYS A 72 -10.56 -20.14 -14.81
C LYS A 72 -10.79 -19.45 -16.16
N ALA A 73 -10.20 -19.97 -17.23
CA ALA A 73 -10.35 -19.44 -18.58
C ALA A 73 -11.71 -19.78 -19.24
N GLY A 74 -12.41 -20.79 -18.75
CA GLY A 74 -13.64 -21.32 -19.37
C GLY A 74 -14.92 -20.50 -19.17
N THR A 75 -14.90 -19.35 -18.49
CA THR A 75 -16.14 -18.69 -18.03
C THR A 75 -16.23 -17.20 -18.32
N THR A 76 -15.69 -16.75 -19.45
CA THR A 76 -16.00 -15.40 -19.97
C THR A 76 -16.44 -15.47 -21.43
N SER A 77 -17.53 -16.19 -21.72
CA SER A 77 -18.38 -15.74 -22.80
C SER A 77 -19.03 -14.44 -22.30
N ALA A 78 -18.51 -13.31 -22.77
CA ALA A 78 -19.13 -12.02 -22.50
C ALA A 78 -20.57 -12.12 -23.00
N GLN A 79 -21.54 -12.09 -22.08
CA GLN A 79 -22.93 -12.02 -22.47
C GLN A 79 -23.11 -10.74 -23.29
N PRO A 80 -23.87 -10.78 -24.40
CA PRO A 80 -24.09 -9.60 -25.22
C PRO A 80 -24.66 -8.50 -24.32
N VAL A 81 -23.89 -7.42 -24.16
CA VAL A 81 -24.32 -6.26 -23.37
C VAL A 81 -25.45 -5.60 -24.16
N VAL A 82 -26.68 -5.78 -23.68
CA VAL A 82 -27.84 -5.10 -24.25
C VAL A 82 -27.66 -3.60 -23.99
N LYS A 83 -27.50 -2.82 -25.07
CA LYS A 83 -27.47 -1.35 -25.02
C LYS A 83 -28.79 -0.85 -24.45
N ARG A 84 -28.78 -0.37 -23.20
CA ARG A 84 -29.94 0.22 -22.53
C ARG A 84 -29.86 1.73 -22.65
N ARG A 85 -30.99 2.36 -22.96
CA ARG A 85 -31.11 3.82 -22.94
C ARG A 85 -30.85 4.33 -21.52
N LYS A 86 -29.98 5.32 -21.37
CA LYS A 86 -29.68 5.97 -20.09
C LYS A 86 -30.42 7.29 -20.01
N LYS A 87 -31.05 7.58 -18.88
CA LYS A 87 -31.67 8.87 -18.62
C LYS A 87 -30.59 9.85 -18.17
N VAL A 88 -30.30 10.86 -18.98
CA VAL A 88 -29.29 11.88 -18.67
C VAL A 88 -29.99 13.18 -18.31
N ILE A 89 -29.61 13.76 -17.17
CA ILE A 89 -30.14 15.03 -16.68
C ILE A 89 -29.20 16.15 -17.14
N VAL A 90 -29.79 17.24 -17.64
CA VAL A 90 -29.09 18.48 -18.01
C VAL A 90 -29.27 19.47 -16.86
N TYR A 91 -28.15 19.94 -16.34
CA TYR A 91 -28.09 20.90 -15.24
C TYR A 91 -27.74 22.29 -15.76
N ASP A 92 -28.29 23.33 -15.12
CA ASP A 92 -27.91 24.73 -15.33
C ASP A 92 -26.55 25.06 -14.70
N ASP A 93 -26.04 26.27 -14.93
CA ASP A 93 -24.82 26.82 -14.33
C ASP A 93 -24.88 26.84 -12.78
N PHE A 94 -26.08 26.78 -12.20
CA PHE A 94 -26.34 26.68 -10.77
C PHE A 94 -26.60 25.26 -10.25
N GLY A 95 -26.58 24.24 -11.12
CA GLY A 95 -26.78 22.83 -10.75
C GLY A 95 -28.23 22.38 -10.64
N ASP A 96 -29.21 23.23 -10.99
CA ASP A 96 -30.62 22.86 -11.05
C ASP A 96 -30.93 22.03 -12.31
N ALA A 97 -31.74 20.98 -12.16
CA ALA A 97 -32.11 20.11 -13.28
C ALA A 97 -33.16 20.77 -14.18
N ILE A 98 -32.76 21.22 -15.38
CA ILE A 98 -33.66 21.89 -16.32
C ILE A 98 -34.44 20.88 -17.17
N ARG A 99 -33.77 19.84 -17.66
CA ARG A 99 -34.39 18.84 -18.54
C ARG A 99 -33.66 17.51 -18.48
N TRP A 100 -34.27 16.49 -19.06
CA TRP A 100 -33.63 15.19 -19.24
C TRP A 100 -33.89 14.65 -20.64
N TYR A 101 -32.97 13.84 -21.14
CA TYR A 101 -33.10 13.12 -22.41
C TYR A 101 -32.65 11.67 -22.26
N TRP A 102 -33.10 10.81 -23.17
CA TRP A 102 -32.61 9.44 -23.26
C TRP A 102 -31.42 9.39 -24.20
N GLU A 103 -30.26 9.00 -23.69
CA GLU A 103 -29.08 8.72 -24.51
C GLU A 103 -29.08 7.23 -24.91
N GLU A 104 -28.96 6.95 -26.21
CA GLU A 104 -28.72 5.59 -26.68
C GLU A 104 -27.24 5.25 -26.50
N SER A 105 -26.95 4.21 -25.71
CA SER A 105 -25.58 3.70 -25.49
C SER A 105 -25.05 2.90 -26.68
#